data_AF-A0A2T2SAZ5-F1
#
_entry.id   AF-A0A2T2SAZ5-F1
#
_cell.length_a   1.000
_cell.length_b   1.000
_cell.length_c   1.000
_cell.angle_alpha   90.00
_cell.angle_beta   90.00
_cell.angle_gamma   90.00
#
_symmetry.space_group_name_H-M   'P 1'
#
loop_
_entity.id
_entity.type
_entity.pdbx_description
1 polymer ?
#
loop_
_entity_poly.entity_id
_entity_poly.type
_entity_poly.pdbx_seq_one_letter_code
_entity_poly.pdbx_strand_id
1 'polypeptide(L)'
;AVDPNAVGSYIVSMTHTVSDLLEPMLLAKEAGLGDVADGAFQCPIDMVPLFETIDDLDAADDRMETLFTHPVYATQVEGRDGFQEIMLGYSDSNKDGGYWMANWALHKAINDLGIVCDEYDVDLRLFHGRGGTVGRGGGRTSQAIRALPPVVHNGRIRMTEQGEVISFRYALPDIARRHVEQLVNATLTSTAEAQQEETYEKMFVDKVSTDSDVADLMDRFAAYAMEAYRDLIDDGTGPGWRWYTRVTPIEHVSRLPIASRPVSRGGGVDFESLRAIPWNFSWTQPRYIVPGWFGTGHTLSRLLDENPDRLDTFRTLYQDWSFFRTVLDSAQREMARVRLSIAEQYDALNESGPSFHDTIKADYERAEEAILQITGQDALFDNNPVLKKSIRLRNPYTDVLNLLQVELMARHRATEDESERETLSQALLLSLNGIAAAMQSTG
;
A
#
# COMPACT_ATOMS: atom_id res chain seq x y z
N ALA A 1 -33.23 6.81 18.85
CA ALA A 1 -31.86 7.31 19.12
C ALA A 1 -30.89 6.21 18.74
N VAL A 2 -29.77 6.56 18.10
CA VAL A 2 -28.67 5.62 17.83
C VAL A 2 -27.86 5.48 19.11
N ASP A 3 -27.31 4.28 19.39
CA ASP A 3 -26.43 4.05 20.54
C ASP A 3 -25.18 4.96 20.41
N PRO A 4 -24.82 5.77 21.43
CA PRO A 4 -23.63 6.62 21.39
C PRO A 4 -22.33 5.86 21.08
N ASN A 5 -22.27 4.56 21.37
CA ASN A 5 -21.11 3.71 21.09
C ASN A 5 -21.16 3.04 19.70
N ALA A 6 -22.18 3.31 18.89
CA ALA A 6 -22.31 2.72 17.55
C ALA A 6 -21.28 3.27 16.55
N VAL A 7 -20.80 4.50 16.76
CA VAL A 7 -19.82 5.17 15.91
C VAL A 7 -18.68 5.69 16.78
N GLY A 8 -17.49 5.10 16.61
CA GLY A 8 -16.28 5.54 17.32
C GLY A 8 -15.49 6.61 16.56
N SER A 9 -15.33 6.43 15.24
CA SER A 9 -14.46 7.28 14.42
C SER A 9 -15.13 7.75 13.15
N TYR A 10 -14.84 8.99 12.77
CA TYR A 10 -15.12 9.60 11.48
C TYR A 10 -13.80 9.77 10.72
N ILE A 11 -13.60 8.97 9.67
CA ILE A 11 -12.38 9.00 8.86
C ILE A 11 -12.54 10.07 7.78
N VAL A 12 -11.61 11.01 7.73
CA VAL A 12 -11.54 12.08 6.72
C VAL A 12 -10.59 11.64 5.62
N SER A 13 -11.12 11.01 4.57
CA SER A 13 -10.32 10.65 3.37
C SER A 13 -9.84 11.90 2.63
N MET A 14 -8.69 11.81 1.97
CA MET A 14 -8.01 12.92 1.28
C MET A 14 -7.79 14.13 2.20
N THR A 15 -7.20 13.90 3.36
CA THR A 15 -6.80 14.99 4.26
C THR A 15 -5.58 15.70 3.68
N HIS A 16 -5.77 16.92 3.17
CA HIS A 16 -4.73 17.77 2.57
C HIS A 16 -4.37 18.98 3.44
N THR A 17 -5.29 19.39 4.32
CA THR A 17 -5.19 20.62 5.08
C THR A 17 -5.79 20.45 6.47
N VAL A 18 -5.42 21.35 7.38
CA VAL A 18 -5.99 21.43 8.73
C VAL A 18 -7.51 21.64 8.71
N SER A 19 -8.03 22.41 7.73
CA SER A 19 -9.47 22.63 7.57
C SER A 19 -10.26 21.35 7.33
N ASP A 20 -9.67 20.33 6.70
CA ASP A 20 -10.37 19.08 6.40
C ASP A 20 -10.84 18.35 7.67
N LEU A 21 -10.19 18.59 8.82
CA LEU A 21 -10.62 18.04 10.12
C LEU A 21 -11.52 19.00 10.89
N LEU A 22 -11.35 20.32 10.71
CA LEU A 22 -12.19 21.32 11.37
C LEU A 22 -13.61 21.39 10.77
N GLU A 23 -13.74 21.17 9.47
CA GLU A 23 -15.03 21.14 8.78
C GLU A 23 -16.00 20.06 9.31
N PRO A 24 -15.63 18.77 9.42
CA PRO A 24 -16.50 17.76 10.01
C PRO A 24 -16.76 18.01 11.50
N MET A 25 -15.85 18.64 12.25
CA MET A 25 -16.14 19.09 13.62
C MET A 25 -17.23 20.16 13.66
N LEU A 26 -17.19 21.14 12.75
CA LEU A 26 -18.24 22.14 12.63
C LEU A 26 -19.58 21.48 12.29
N LEU A 27 -19.60 20.53 11.36
CA LEU A 27 -20.81 19.78 11.02
C LEU A 27 -21.33 18.96 12.22
N ALA A 28 -20.44 18.34 12.99
CA ALA A 28 -20.79 17.60 14.19
C ALA A 28 -21.45 18.53 15.23
N LYS A 29 -20.93 19.75 15.39
CA LYS A 29 -21.54 20.77 16.26
C LYS A 29 -22.94 21.16 15.80
N GLU A 30 -23.11 21.51 14.52
CA GLU A 30 -24.42 21.92 13.98
C GLU A 30 -25.44 20.78 13.99
N ALA A 31 -24.98 19.52 13.94
CA ALA A 31 -25.81 18.34 14.09
C ALA A 31 -26.15 17.97 15.54
N GLY A 32 -25.59 18.69 16.54
CA GLY A 32 -25.77 18.40 17.96
C GLY A 32 -25.09 17.10 18.42
N LEU A 33 -23.97 16.73 17.78
CA LEU A 33 -23.18 15.54 18.09
C LEU A 33 -22.06 15.80 19.12
N GLY A 34 -22.13 16.90 19.85
CA GLY A 34 -21.15 17.26 20.88
C GLY A 34 -21.66 18.41 21.74
N ASP A 35 -20.87 18.79 22.73
CA ASP A 35 -21.21 19.80 23.74
C ASP A 35 -20.14 20.88 23.80
N VAL A 36 -20.48 22.03 24.38
CA VAL A 36 -19.49 23.09 24.67
C VAL A 36 -19.04 22.92 26.11
N ALA A 37 -17.77 22.59 26.32
CA ALA A 37 -17.13 22.52 27.63
C ALA A 37 -16.05 23.62 27.71
N ASP A 38 -16.05 24.39 28.81
CA ASP A 38 -15.07 25.46 29.07
C ASP A 38 -14.85 26.46 27.92
N GLY A 39 -15.88 26.69 27.10
CA GLY A 39 -15.86 27.63 25.98
C GLY A 39 -15.43 27.05 24.64
N ALA A 40 -15.10 25.76 24.56
CA ALA A 40 -14.79 25.08 23.31
C ALA A 40 -15.72 23.89 23.03
N PHE A 41 -15.88 23.53 21.76
CA PHE A 41 -16.71 22.40 21.35
C PHE A 41 -15.95 21.09 21.48
N GLN A 42 -16.57 20.09 22.11
CA GLN A 42 -16.06 18.74 22.26
C GLN A 42 -17.06 17.74 21.69
N CYS A 43 -16.55 16.78 20.91
CA CYS A 43 -17.33 15.73 20.28
C CYS A 43 -16.76 14.36 20.66
N PRO A 44 -17.59 13.39 21.08
CA PRO A 44 -17.13 12.03 21.38
C PRO A 44 -16.62 11.27 20.15
N ILE A 45 -16.93 11.75 18.93
CA ILE A 45 -16.50 11.12 17.68
C ILE A 45 -15.03 11.47 17.41
N ASP A 46 -14.24 10.45 17.11
CA ASP A 46 -12.85 10.60 16.71
C ASP A 46 -12.73 11.14 15.29
N MET A 47 -12.16 12.34 15.12
CA MET A 47 -11.83 12.87 13.80
C MET A 47 -10.47 12.29 13.39
N VAL A 48 -10.52 11.33 12.46
CA VAL A 48 -9.34 10.55 12.04
C VAL A 48 -8.87 11.04 10.69
N PRO A 49 -7.74 11.78 10.60
CA PRO A 49 -7.14 12.12 9.32
C PRO A 49 -6.72 10.84 8.59
N LEU A 50 -6.95 10.79 7.27
CA LEU A 50 -6.41 9.76 6.40
C LEU A 50 -5.48 10.43 5.37
N PHE A 51 -4.18 10.21 5.55
CA PHE A 51 -3.13 10.66 4.64
C PHE A 51 -2.90 9.60 3.55
N GLU A 52 -3.12 9.98 2.28
CA GLU A 52 -3.20 9.04 1.16
C GLU A 52 -2.19 9.32 0.04
N THR A 53 -1.73 10.55 -0.14
CA THR A 53 -0.74 10.91 -1.18
C THR A 53 0.68 11.00 -0.60
N ILE A 54 1.70 11.03 -1.46
CA ILE A 54 3.08 11.21 -1.04
C ILE A 54 3.24 12.57 -0.34
N ASP A 55 2.69 13.63 -0.93
CA ASP A 55 2.75 14.98 -0.36
C ASP A 55 2.00 15.08 0.98
N ASP A 56 0.90 14.33 1.14
CA ASP A 56 0.16 14.29 2.40
C ASP A 56 0.92 13.55 3.52
N LEU A 57 1.66 12.52 3.16
CA LEU A 57 2.50 11.79 4.11
C LEU A 57 3.72 12.62 4.52
N ASP A 58 4.34 13.33 3.58
CA ASP A 58 5.51 14.19 3.83
C ASP A 58 5.17 15.40 4.72
N ALA A 59 3.93 15.91 4.65
CA ALA A 59 3.46 17.03 5.47
C ALA A 59 2.59 16.59 6.68
N ALA A 60 2.56 15.29 7.01
CA ALA A 60 1.60 14.75 7.97
C ALA A 60 1.85 15.27 9.40
N ASP A 61 3.11 15.32 9.83
CA ASP A 61 3.57 15.81 11.13
C ASP A 61 3.31 17.31 11.29
N ASP A 62 3.73 18.15 10.34
CA ASP A 62 3.47 19.60 10.33
C ASP A 62 1.98 19.92 10.47
N ARG A 63 1.13 19.15 9.78
CA ARG A 63 -0.33 19.30 9.85
C ARG A 63 -0.88 18.93 11.21
N MET A 64 -0.37 17.85 11.81
CA MET A 64 -0.78 17.43 13.15
C MET A 64 -0.29 18.39 14.23
N GLU A 65 0.93 18.92 14.11
CA GLU A 65 1.44 20.00 14.98
C GLU A 65 0.50 21.21 14.94
N THR A 66 0.12 21.64 13.74
CA THR A 66 -0.79 22.77 13.55
C THR A 66 -2.16 22.49 14.18
N LEU A 67 -2.65 21.25 14.11
CA LEU A 67 -3.90 20.84 14.76
C LEU A 67 -3.77 20.84 16.29
N PHE A 68 -2.69 20.28 16.84
CA PHE A 68 -2.47 20.22 18.29
C PHE A 68 -2.28 21.60 18.92
N THR A 69 -1.79 22.58 18.16
CA THR A 69 -1.68 23.99 18.58
C THR A 69 -2.92 24.83 18.27
N HIS A 70 -3.86 24.33 17.46
CA HIS A 70 -5.06 25.06 17.09
C HIS A 70 -6.06 25.11 18.27
N PRO A 71 -6.53 26.29 18.72
CA PRO A 71 -7.31 26.42 19.96
C PRO A 71 -8.56 25.53 20.04
N VAL A 72 -9.26 25.36 18.91
CA VAL A 72 -10.46 24.52 18.85
C VAL A 72 -10.12 23.03 18.88
N TYR A 73 -9.03 22.62 18.22
CA TYR A 73 -8.72 21.21 18.04
C TYR A 73 -7.94 20.66 19.25
N ALA A 74 -7.06 21.46 19.85
CA ALA A 74 -6.42 21.14 21.12
C ALA A 74 -7.47 20.77 22.19
N THR A 75 -8.52 21.58 22.35
CA THR A 75 -9.58 21.30 23.34
C THR A 75 -10.38 20.04 23.01
N GLN A 76 -10.50 19.69 21.72
CA GLN A 76 -11.12 18.44 21.28
C GLN A 76 -10.27 17.22 21.65
N VAL A 77 -8.94 17.32 21.49
CA VAL A 77 -8.00 16.26 21.89
C VAL A 77 -7.98 16.10 23.41
N GLU A 78 -7.92 17.20 24.17
CA GLU A 78 -8.03 17.19 25.64
C GLU A 78 -9.34 16.58 26.12
N GLY A 79 -10.48 16.94 25.50
CA GLY A 79 -11.79 16.37 25.79
C GLY A 79 -11.91 14.87 25.49
N ARG A 80 -10.90 14.30 24.84
CA ARG A 80 -10.77 12.89 24.51
C ARG A 80 -9.59 12.23 25.22
N ASP A 81 -9.20 12.77 26.37
CA ASP A 81 -8.12 12.26 27.21
C ASP A 81 -6.76 12.21 26.48
N GLY A 82 -6.49 13.22 25.65
CA GLY A 82 -5.23 13.32 24.92
C GLY A 82 -5.09 12.32 23.78
N PHE A 83 -6.17 11.68 23.33
CA PHE A 83 -6.10 10.61 22.33
C PHE A 83 -6.34 11.08 20.89
N GLN A 84 -5.48 10.65 19.96
CA GLN A 84 -5.64 10.87 18.52
C GLN A 84 -5.38 9.58 17.73
N GLU A 85 -6.32 9.19 16.88
CA GLU A 85 -6.06 8.15 15.87
C GLU A 85 -5.71 8.80 14.52
N ILE A 86 -4.72 8.26 13.82
CA ILE A 86 -4.30 8.72 12.48
C ILE A 86 -4.30 7.52 11.53
N MET A 87 -4.96 7.66 10.37
CA MET A 87 -5.04 6.60 9.37
C MET A 87 -4.05 6.82 8.23
N LEU A 88 -3.42 5.73 7.78
CA LEU A 88 -2.41 5.73 6.72
C LEU A 88 -2.89 4.95 5.49
N GLY A 89 -2.87 5.62 4.32
CA GLY A 89 -3.33 5.08 3.04
C GLY A 89 -2.21 4.41 2.23
N TYR A 90 -1.95 3.11 2.47
CA TYR A 90 -0.88 2.38 1.78
C TYR A 90 -1.12 2.17 0.28
N SER A 91 -2.29 1.68 -0.11
CA SER A 91 -2.58 1.43 -1.53
C SER A 91 -2.69 2.72 -2.35
N ASP A 92 -3.22 3.79 -1.75
CA ASP A 92 -3.38 5.08 -2.41
C ASP A 92 -2.04 5.81 -2.58
N SER A 93 -1.16 5.79 -1.56
CA SER A 93 0.21 6.34 -1.69
C SER A 93 1.05 5.55 -2.67
N ASN A 94 0.88 4.23 -2.74
CA ASN A 94 1.51 3.39 -3.75
C ASN A 94 0.98 3.69 -5.17
N LYS A 95 -0.32 3.98 -5.32
CA LYS A 95 -0.85 4.46 -6.61
C LYS A 95 -0.19 5.77 -7.00
N ASP A 96 0.01 6.69 -6.06
CA ASP A 96 0.57 8.02 -6.32
C ASP A 96 2.09 8.02 -6.63
N GLY A 97 2.91 7.45 -5.74
CA GLY A 97 4.37 7.49 -5.82
C GLY A 97 5.05 6.22 -6.33
N GLY A 98 4.31 5.12 -6.49
CA GLY A 98 4.89 3.81 -6.76
C GLY A 98 5.47 3.15 -5.52
N TYR A 99 5.97 1.92 -5.71
CA TYR A 99 6.21 0.99 -4.60
C TYR A 99 7.21 1.50 -3.56
N TRP A 100 8.40 1.91 -4.01
CA TRP A 100 9.47 2.31 -3.09
C TRP A 100 9.22 3.67 -2.44
N MET A 101 8.77 4.66 -3.20
CA MET A 101 8.45 5.97 -2.65
C MET A 101 7.35 5.89 -1.60
N ALA A 102 6.27 5.15 -1.87
CA ALA A 102 5.20 5.01 -0.90
C ALA A 102 5.67 4.36 0.40
N ASN A 103 6.43 3.26 0.33
CA ASN A 103 6.94 2.60 1.53
C ASN A 103 7.94 3.49 2.30
N TRP A 104 8.76 4.28 1.61
CA TRP A 104 9.70 5.20 2.25
C TRP A 104 8.99 6.40 2.90
N ALA A 105 8.07 7.05 2.17
CA ALA A 105 7.25 8.15 2.70
C ALA A 105 6.44 7.71 3.92
N LEU A 106 5.83 6.52 3.89
CA LEU A 106 5.13 5.95 5.05
C LEU A 106 6.07 5.69 6.23
N HIS A 107 7.30 5.24 5.98
CA HIS A 107 8.26 4.99 7.06
C HIS A 107 8.65 6.29 7.77
N LYS A 108 8.96 7.35 7.00
CA LYS A 108 9.21 8.71 7.53
C LYS A 108 7.99 9.25 8.27
N ALA A 109 6.84 9.30 7.61
CA ALA A 109 5.60 9.81 8.20
C ALA A 109 5.22 9.09 9.50
N ILE A 110 5.36 7.76 9.59
CA ILE A 110 5.08 7.03 10.83
C ILE A 110 6.04 7.45 11.96
N ASN A 111 7.32 7.62 11.65
CA ASN A 111 8.30 8.07 12.63
C ASN A 111 7.98 9.50 13.11
N ASP A 112 7.76 10.41 12.17
CA ASP A 112 7.60 11.84 12.46
C ASP A 112 6.27 12.11 13.16
N LEU A 113 5.20 11.39 12.77
CA LEU A 113 3.93 11.39 13.51
C LEU A 113 4.07 10.87 14.95
N GLY A 114 4.95 9.89 15.18
CA GLY A 114 5.24 9.42 16.53
C GLY A 114 5.94 10.49 17.37
N ILE A 115 6.93 11.17 16.79
CA ILE A 115 7.68 12.25 17.45
C ILE A 115 6.77 13.43 17.79
N VAL A 116 5.99 13.93 16.83
CA VAL A 116 5.09 15.07 17.07
C VAL A 116 4.00 14.73 18.08
N CYS A 117 3.47 13.50 18.09
CA CYS A 117 2.51 13.11 19.12
C CYS A 117 3.14 13.04 20.51
N ASP A 118 4.38 12.55 20.64
CA ASP A 118 5.12 12.52 21.91
C ASP A 118 5.42 13.95 22.43
N GLU A 119 5.85 14.86 21.55
CA GLU A 119 6.14 16.27 21.89
C GLU A 119 4.92 17.00 22.48
N TYR A 120 3.73 16.68 22.00
CA TYR A 120 2.48 17.30 22.43
C TYR A 120 1.69 16.47 23.47
N ASP A 121 2.28 15.41 24.04
CA ASP A 121 1.65 14.51 25.02
C ASP A 121 0.32 13.91 24.51
N VAL A 122 0.28 13.54 23.23
CA VAL A 122 -0.86 12.95 22.55
C VAL A 122 -0.69 11.42 22.43
N ASP A 123 -1.62 10.66 23.02
CA ASP A 123 -1.69 9.20 22.91
C ASP A 123 -2.14 8.79 21.50
N LEU A 124 -1.15 8.50 20.66
CA LEU A 124 -1.33 8.12 19.27
C LEU A 124 -1.87 6.70 19.11
N ARG A 125 -2.82 6.50 18.20
CA ARG A 125 -3.07 5.18 17.58
C ARG A 125 -2.94 5.27 16.07
N LEU A 126 -2.05 4.48 15.50
CA LEU A 126 -2.02 4.32 14.05
C LEU A 126 -3.11 3.36 13.57
N PHE A 127 -3.84 3.81 12.55
CA PHE A 127 -4.78 3.00 11.80
C PHE A 127 -4.21 2.67 10.42
N HIS A 128 -3.72 1.44 10.28
CA HIS A 128 -3.18 0.94 9.03
C HIS A 128 -4.30 0.60 8.02
N GLY A 129 -4.34 1.34 6.92
CA GLY A 129 -5.26 1.12 5.82
C GLY A 129 -5.00 -0.15 5.00
N ARG A 130 -5.77 -0.32 3.92
CA ARG A 130 -5.65 -1.47 3.01
C ARG A 130 -4.30 -1.46 2.29
N GLY A 131 -3.73 -2.66 2.07
CA GLY A 131 -2.57 -2.87 1.18
C GLY A 131 -1.21 -2.80 1.86
N GLY A 132 -1.12 -2.28 3.09
CA GLY A 132 0.11 -2.29 3.86
C GLY A 132 0.61 -3.70 4.18
N THR A 133 1.92 -3.86 4.40
CA THR A 133 2.54 -5.13 4.83
C THR A 133 1.88 -5.69 6.09
N VAL A 134 1.44 -4.81 7.00
CA VAL A 134 0.64 -5.12 8.20
C VAL A 134 -0.68 -5.82 7.83
N GLY A 135 -1.33 -5.42 6.73
CA GLY A 135 -2.58 -6.00 6.26
C GLY A 135 -2.45 -7.34 5.51
N ARG A 136 -1.25 -7.90 5.26
CA ARG A 136 -1.06 -9.02 4.29
C ARG A 136 -0.92 -10.46 4.82
N GLY A 137 -1.06 -10.71 6.13
CA GLY A 137 -1.44 -12.05 6.67
C GLY A 137 -0.36 -13.14 6.67
N GLY A 138 -0.60 -14.18 7.48
CA GLY A 138 0.25 -15.39 7.56
C GLY A 138 1.63 -15.15 8.16
N GLY A 139 1.74 -14.95 9.47
CA GLY A 139 3.01 -14.68 10.18
C GLY A 139 3.66 -13.33 9.86
N ARG A 140 3.26 -12.67 8.78
CA ARG A 140 3.89 -11.46 8.23
C ARG A 140 3.32 -10.17 8.80
N THR A 141 2.06 -10.17 9.21
CA THR A 141 1.53 -9.05 9.99
C THR A 141 2.35 -8.85 11.25
N SER A 142 2.77 -9.95 11.91
CA SER A 142 3.68 -9.87 13.06
C SER A 142 5.03 -9.24 12.72
N GLN A 143 5.65 -9.63 11.60
CA GLN A 143 6.91 -9.03 11.13
C GLN A 143 6.74 -7.55 10.76
N ALA A 144 5.65 -7.19 10.08
CA ALA A 144 5.37 -5.82 9.69
C ALA A 144 5.13 -4.92 10.90
N ILE A 145 4.43 -5.41 11.93
CA ILE A 145 4.30 -4.71 13.21
C ILE A 145 5.68 -4.50 13.84
N ARG A 146 6.51 -5.54 13.93
CA ARG A 146 7.87 -5.44 14.49
C ARG A 146 8.81 -4.51 13.69
N ALA A 147 8.52 -4.25 12.42
CA ALA A 147 9.30 -3.37 11.56
C ALA A 147 8.85 -1.89 11.63
N LEU A 148 7.77 -1.56 12.36
CA LEU A 148 7.39 -0.17 12.55
C LEU A 148 8.45 0.58 13.39
N PRO A 149 8.63 1.89 13.15
CA PRO A 149 9.47 2.75 13.97
C PRO A 149 9.19 2.60 15.46
N PRO A 150 10.23 2.59 16.31
CA PRO A 150 10.02 2.30 17.72
C PRO A 150 9.20 3.32 18.50
N VAL A 151 9.21 4.59 18.08
CA VAL A 151 8.43 5.69 18.69
C VAL A 151 6.92 5.43 18.67
N VAL A 152 6.41 4.59 17.76
CA VAL A 152 4.97 4.27 17.68
C VAL A 152 4.58 2.97 18.39
N HIS A 153 5.51 2.29 19.07
CA HIS A 153 5.23 1.06 19.83
C HIS A 153 4.69 1.35 21.24
N ASN A 154 3.49 1.92 21.31
CA ASN A 154 2.79 2.22 22.56
C ASN A 154 1.70 1.19 22.93
N GLY A 155 1.67 0.05 22.25
CA GLY A 155 0.68 -1.03 22.48
C GLY A 155 -0.67 -0.81 21.79
N ARG A 156 -0.89 0.30 21.08
CA ARG A 156 -2.12 0.57 20.33
C ARG A 156 -1.90 0.36 18.83
N ILE A 157 -2.71 -0.49 18.23
CA ILE A 157 -2.72 -0.66 16.78
C ILE A 157 -4.14 -0.91 16.28
N ARG A 158 -4.49 -0.27 15.16
CA ARG A 158 -5.68 -0.59 14.39
C ARG A 158 -5.25 -0.93 12.97
N MET A 159 -5.87 -1.94 12.37
CA MET A 159 -5.58 -2.31 10.99
C MET A 159 -6.85 -2.71 10.24
N THR A 160 -6.84 -2.48 8.92
CA THR A 160 -7.91 -2.91 8.03
C THR A 160 -7.70 -4.37 7.63
N GLU A 161 -8.64 -5.24 7.99
CA GLU A 161 -8.72 -6.59 7.43
C GLU A 161 -9.38 -6.53 6.03
N GLN A 162 -8.64 -6.92 4.99
CA GLN A 162 -9.15 -6.86 3.62
C GLN A 162 -10.20 -7.96 3.38
N GLY A 163 -11.27 -7.66 2.63
CA GLY A 163 -12.35 -8.60 2.36
C GLY A 163 -11.86 -9.91 1.73
N GLU A 164 -10.87 -9.84 0.84
CA GLU A 164 -10.27 -10.98 0.17
C GLU A 164 -9.45 -11.90 1.11
N VAL A 165 -9.04 -11.42 2.29
CA VAL A 165 -8.27 -12.22 3.27
C VAL A 165 -9.13 -12.78 4.41
N ILE A 166 -10.38 -12.33 4.56
CA ILE A 166 -11.24 -12.72 5.69
C ILE A 166 -11.41 -14.24 5.78
N SER A 167 -11.76 -14.90 4.67
CA SER A 167 -11.97 -16.35 4.65
C SER A 167 -10.68 -17.11 4.99
N PHE A 168 -9.53 -16.63 4.51
CA PHE A 168 -8.23 -17.25 4.77
C PHE A 168 -7.80 -17.12 6.23
N ARG A 169 -8.25 -16.09 6.96
CA ARG A 169 -7.86 -15.85 8.36
C ARG A 169 -8.87 -16.36 9.36
N TYR A 170 -10.16 -16.23 9.06
CA TYR A 170 -11.22 -16.37 10.06
C TYR A 170 -12.20 -17.52 9.77
N ALA A 171 -12.14 -18.18 8.61
CA ALA A 171 -13.07 -19.27 8.30
C ALA A 171 -12.82 -20.54 9.12
N LEU A 172 -11.58 -20.77 9.56
CA LEU A 172 -11.21 -21.92 10.39
C LEU A 172 -10.76 -21.44 11.77
N PRO A 173 -11.38 -21.93 12.88
CA PRO A 173 -11.07 -21.46 14.23
C PRO A 173 -9.59 -21.52 14.61
N ASP A 174 -8.88 -22.57 14.22
CA ASP A 174 -7.46 -22.73 14.54
C ASP A 174 -6.58 -21.70 13.81
N ILE A 175 -6.93 -21.35 12.58
CA ILE A 175 -6.24 -20.30 11.82
C ILE A 175 -6.55 -18.93 12.42
N ALA A 176 -7.82 -18.69 12.78
CA ALA A 176 -8.24 -17.45 13.42
C ALA A 176 -7.51 -17.20 14.73
N ARG A 177 -7.43 -18.25 15.58
CA ARG A 177 -6.68 -18.20 16.84
C ARG A 177 -5.20 -17.90 16.60
N ARG A 178 -4.56 -18.63 15.67
CA ARG A 178 -3.15 -18.41 15.33
C ARG A 178 -2.90 -16.98 14.84
N HIS A 179 -3.79 -16.45 14.00
CA HIS A 179 -3.69 -15.08 13.49
C HIS A 179 -3.73 -14.07 14.63
N VAL A 180 -4.75 -14.14 15.49
CA VAL A 180 -4.88 -13.22 16.65
C VAL A 180 -3.69 -13.38 17.62
N GLU A 181 -3.24 -14.61 17.88
CA GLU A 181 -2.06 -14.87 18.72
C GLU A 181 -0.79 -14.20 18.17
N GLN A 182 -0.59 -14.24 16.85
CA GLN A 182 0.54 -13.58 16.19
C GLN A 182 0.48 -12.05 16.29
N LEU A 183 -0.71 -11.46 16.20
CA LEU A 183 -0.92 -10.02 16.38
C LEU A 183 -0.58 -9.60 17.81
N VAL A 184 -1.20 -10.26 18.79
CA VAL A 184 -0.99 -9.98 20.21
C VAL A 184 0.47 -10.16 20.58
N ASN A 185 1.12 -11.24 20.13
CA ASN A 185 2.55 -11.45 20.36
C ASN A 185 3.38 -10.30 19.80
N ALA A 186 3.16 -9.90 18.54
CA ALA A 186 3.93 -8.85 17.90
C ALA A 186 3.79 -7.52 18.64
N THR A 187 2.56 -7.10 18.92
CA THR A 187 2.30 -5.83 19.62
C THR A 187 2.93 -5.82 21.00
N LEU A 188 2.77 -6.89 21.79
CA LEU A 188 3.34 -6.96 23.14
C LEU A 188 4.88 -6.97 23.10
N THR A 189 5.50 -7.77 22.22
CA THR A 189 6.96 -7.83 22.16
C THR A 189 7.55 -6.52 21.68
N SER A 190 6.99 -5.90 20.63
CA SER A 190 7.51 -4.63 20.12
C SER A 190 7.37 -3.50 21.13
N THR A 191 6.24 -3.45 21.86
CA THR A 191 6.03 -2.47 22.94
C THR A 191 7.04 -2.66 24.07
N ALA A 192 7.27 -3.91 24.49
CA ALA A 192 8.23 -4.20 25.56
C ALA A 192 9.69 -3.91 25.14
N GLU A 193 10.04 -4.17 23.87
CA GLU A 193 11.36 -3.88 23.31
C GLU A 193 11.61 -2.37 23.18
N ALA A 194 10.59 -1.60 22.75
CA ALA A 194 10.67 -0.15 22.64
C ALA A 194 10.81 0.55 24.01
N GLN A 195 10.24 0.00 25.07
CA GLN A 195 10.33 0.57 26.44
C GLN A 195 11.71 0.38 27.11
N GLN A 196 12.64 -0.36 26.53
CA GLN A 196 13.98 -0.53 27.11
C GLN A 196 14.84 0.70 26.80
N GLU A 197 15.25 1.45 27.83
CA GLU A 197 16.02 2.72 27.74
C GLU A 197 17.26 2.63 26.85
N GLU A 198 17.98 1.50 26.88
CA GLU A 198 19.19 1.27 26.08
C GLU A 198 18.90 1.11 24.57
N THR A 199 17.67 0.73 24.24
CA THR A 199 17.12 0.75 22.88
C THR A 199 16.65 2.16 22.56
N TYR A 200 15.93 2.85 23.46
CA TYR A 200 15.38 4.20 23.28
C TYR A 200 16.45 5.27 22.94
N GLU A 201 17.61 5.28 23.63
CA GLU A 201 18.72 6.18 23.30
C GLU A 201 19.46 5.81 22.00
N LYS A 202 19.51 4.51 21.66
CA LYS A 202 19.95 4.04 20.33
C LYS A 202 18.87 4.21 19.26
N MET A 203 17.64 4.58 19.60
CA MET A 203 16.49 4.69 18.69
C MET A 203 16.31 6.10 18.13
N PHE A 204 16.79 7.14 18.82
CA PHE A 204 17.14 8.43 18.20
C PHE A 204 18.36 8.31 17.25
N VAL A 205 19.09 7.21 17.37
CA VAL A 205 20.29 6.86 16.59
C VAL A 205 20.09 5.48 15.97
N ASP A 206 18.89 5.17 15.48
CA ASP A 206 18.82 4.08 14.49
C ASP A 206 19.81 4.51 13.41
N LYS A 207 20.67 3.61 12.91
CA LYS A 207 21.83 3.98 12.06
C LYS A 207 21.45 4.60 10.70
N VAL A 208 20.20 5.02 10.57
CA VAL A 208 19.58 5.88 9.59
C VAL A 208 18.82 6.97 10.36
N SER A 209 19.51 7.85 11.10
CA SER A 209 18.87 9.13 11.42
C SER A 209 18.58 9.81 10.08
N THR A 210 17.53 10.59 10.00
CA THR A 210 17.17 11.43 8.85
C THR A 210 18.28 12.42 8.45
N ASP A 211 19.40 12.47 9.20
CA ASP A 211 20.64 13.21 8.92
C ASP A 211 21.84 12.31 8.53
N SER A 212 21.60 11.08 8.03
CA SER A 212 22.66 10.13 7.67
C SER A 212 22.80 9.90 6.16
N ASP A 213 23.99 9.50 5.71
CA ASP A 213 24.28 9.09 4.33
C ASP A 213 23.30 8.01 3.79
N VAL A 214 22.66 7.24 4.69
CA VAL A 214 21.68 6.20 4.34
C VAL A 214 20.30 6.80 4.07
N ALA A 215 19.86 7.82 4.83
CA ALA A 215 18.60 8.52 4.58
C ALA A 215 18.66 9.20 3.20
N ASP A 216 19.74 9.92 2.92
CA ASP A 216 20.01 10.52 1.60
C ASP A 216 20.06 9.49 0.46
N LEU A 217 20.58 8.28 0.73
CA LEU A 217 20.55 7.18 -0.23
C LEU A 217 19.12 6.70 -0.48
N MET A 218 18.31 6.56 0.57
CA MET A 218 16.92 6.10 0.48
C MET A 218 16.01 7.16 -0.15
N ASP A 219 16.20 8.45 0.11
CA ASP A 219 15.49 9.53 -0.57
C ASP A 219 15.77 9.50 -2.08
N ARG A 220 17.04 9.35 -2.48
CA ARG A 220 17.40 9.19 -3.90
C ARG A 220 16.84 7.90 -4.50
N PHE A 221 16.88 6.80 -3.75
CA PHE A 221 16.26 5.55 -4.17
C PHE A 221 14.77 5.73 -4.46
N ALA A 222 14.04 6.27 -3.48
CA ALA A 222 12.61 6.52 -3.58
C ALA A 222 12.26 7.44 -4.75
N ALA A 223 13.03 8.53 -4.94
CA ALA A 223 12.86 9.47 -6.04
C ALA A 223 13.06 8.82 -7.41
N TYR A 224 14.13 8.03 -7.61
CA TYR A 224 14.36 7.33 -8.89
C TYR A 224 13.30 6.26 -9.18
N ALA A 225 12.82 5.58 -8.15
CA ALA A 225 11.76 4.59 -8.32
C ALA A 225 10.43 5.27 -8.70
N MET A 226 10.12 6.42 -8.10
CA MET A 226 8.95 7.23 -8.42
C MET A 226 9.02 7.83 -9.83
N GLU A 227 10.20 8.34 -10.23
CA GLU A 227 10.47 8.82 -11.59
C GLU A 227 10.15 7.72 -12.61
N ALA A 228 10.76 6.53 -12.45
CA ALA A 228 10.49 5.40 -13.35
C ALA A 228 9.02 4.99 -13.36
N TYR A 229 8.36 4.95 -12.19
CA TYR A 229 6.94 4.61 -12.08
C TYR A 229 6.04 5.63 -12.78
N ARG A 230 6.26 6.94 -12.56
CA ARG A 230 5.47 8.01 -13.18
C ARG A 230 5.71 8.09 -14.69
N ASP A 231 6.93 7.83 -15.17
CA ASP A 231 7.24 7.73 -16.60
C ASP A 231 6.47 6.59 -17.30
N LEU A 232 6.22 5.48 -16.61
CA LEU A 232 5.45 4.36 -17.16
C LEU A 232 3.97 4.71 -17.36
N ILE A 233 3.39 5.52 -16.47
CA ILE A 233 1.95 5.86 -16.49
C ILE A 233 1.67 7.20 -17.18
N ASP A 234 2.68 8.07 -17.26
CA ASP A 234 2.71 9.37 -17.94
C ASP A 234 1.49 10.25 -17.57
N ASP A 235 1.38 10.53 -16.27
CA ASP A 235 0.35 11.35 -15.61
C ASP A 235 -1.10 11.05 -16.04
N GLY A 236 -1.40 9.81 -16.43
CA GLY A 236 -2.76 9.38 -16.78
C GLY A 236 -3.28 9.86 -18.13
N THR A 237 -2.46 10.52 -18.96
CA THR A 237 -2.89 11.00 -20.29
C THR A 237 -1.96 10.57 -21.42
N GLY A 238 -0.79 10.03 -21.07
CA GLY A 238 0.25 9.63 -21.99
C GLY A 238 0.08 8.32 -22.75
N PRO A 239 1.07 7.93 -23.56
CA PRO A 239 1.10 6.65 -24.25
C PRO A 239 1.06 5.46 -23.28
N GLY A 240 1.70 5.60 -22.11
CA GLY A 240 1.70 4.59 -21.04
C GLY A 240 0.31 4.31 -20.48
N TRP A 241 -0.44 5.36 -20.16
CA TRP A 241 -1.84 5.23 -19.74
C TRP A 241 -2.72 4.58 -20.81
N ARG A 242 -2.62 5.02 -22.07
CA ARG A 242 -3.39 4.42 -23.18
C ARG A 242 -3.04 2.97 -23.42
N TRP A 243 -1.77 2.60 -23.25
CA TRP A 243 -1.32 1.22 -23.29
C TRP A 243 -1.96 0.43 -22.14
N TYR A 244 -1.84 0.91 -20.90
CA TYR A 244 -2.43 0.29 -19.71
C TYR A 244 -3.94 0.03 -19.86
N THR A 245 -4.72 1.01 -20.31
CA THR A 245 -6.18 0.84 -20.46
C THR A 245 -6.55 -0.17 -21.54
N ARG A 246 -5.67 -0.39 -22.54
CA ARG A 246 -5.84 -1.38 -23.60
C ARG A 246 -5.34 -2.77 -23.24
N VAL A 247 -4.26 -2.90 -22.49
CA VAL A 247 -3.69 -4.23 -22.18
C VAL A 247 -4.29 -4.81 -20.91
N THR A 248 -4.81 -3.97 -20.02
CA THR A 248 -5.49 -4.42 -18.80
C THR A 248 -7.01 -4.46 -18.99
N PRO A 249 -7.74 -5.26 -18.20
CA PRO A 249 -9.20 -5.30 -18.26
C PRO A 249 -9.86 -4.18 -17.42
N ILE A 250 -9.19 -3.04 -17.21
CA ILE A 250 -9.67 -1.96 -16.32
C ILE A 250 -11.09 -1.47 -16.66
N GLU A 251 -11.43 -1.41 -17.95
CA GLU A 251 -12.78 -1.02 -18.42
C GLU A 251 -13.86 -2.03 -18.02
N HIS A 252 -13.49 -3.29 -17.82
CA HIS A 252 -14.40 -4.32 -17.31
C HIS A 252 -14.42 -4.31 -15.79
N VAL A 253 -13.28 -3.99 -15.15
CA VAL A 253 -13.17 -3.80 -13.70
C VAL A 253 -14.12 -2.70 -13.22
N SER A 254 -14.28 -1.63 -13.99
CA SER A 254 -15.22 -0.55 -13.69
C SER A 254 -16.70 -0.96 -13.67
N ARG A 255 -17.03 -2.06 -14.36
CA ARG A 255 -18.39 -2.62 -14.47
C ARG A 255 -18.63 -3.76 -13.48
N LEU A 256 -17.61 -4.16 -12.73
CA LEU A 256 -17.73 -5.25 -11.76
C LEU A 256 -18.66 -4.84 -10.61
N PRO A 257 -19.66 -5.66 -10.24
CA PRO A 257 -20.41 -5.51 -8.99
C PRO A 257 -19.56 -5.97 -7.79
N ILE A 258 -18.24 -5.70 -7.81
CA ILE A 258 -17.29 -6.10 -6.77
C ILE A 258 -17.25 -5.08 -5.62
N ALA A 259 -17.81 -3.90 -5.82
CA ALA A 259 -18.04 -2.92 -4.76
C ALA A 259 -19.39 -2.25 -4.95
N SER A 260 -20.09 -1.93 -3.86
CA SER A 260 -21.25 -1.03 -3.84
C SER A 260 -20.93 0.40 -4.29
N ARG A 261 -19.69 0.66 -4.73
CA ARG A 261 -19.15 1.99 -5.01
C ARG A 261 -18.61 2.06 -6.44
N PRO A 262 -18.80 3.18 -7.15
CA PRO A 262 -18.25 3.39 -8.49
C PRO A 262 -16.71 3.37 -8.49
N VAL A 263 -16.13 2.92 -9.60
CA VAL A 263 -14.68 2.68 -9.79
C VAL A 263 -13.86 3.94 -10.00
N SER A 264 -14.50 5.01 -10.48
CA SER A 264 -13.95 6.35 -10.60
C SER A 264 -14.86 7.36 -9.88
N ARG A 265 -14.28 8.48 -9.43
CA ARG A 265 -15.06 9.60 -8.85
C ARG A 265 -15.83 10.42 -9.92
N GLY A 266 -15.64 10.13 -11.22
CA GLY A 266 -16.33 10.74 -12.37
C GLY A 266 -16.44 9.79 -13.59
N GLY A 267 -17.23 10.12 -14.62
CA GLY A 267 -17.62 9.20 -15.71
C GLY A 267 -16.54 8.71 -16.68
N GLY A 268 -15.27 9.10 -16.50
CA GLY A 268 -14.11 8.64 -17.30
C GLY A 268 -13.11 7.84 -16.46
N VAL A 269 -12.27 7.03 -17.13
CA VAL A 269 -11.14 6.32 -16.50
C VAL A 269 -9.91 7.24 -16.58
N ASP A 270 -9.86 8.21 -15.67
CA ASP A 270 -8.71 9.09 -15.46
C ASP A 270 -7.91 8.62 -14.23
N PHE A 271 -6.58 8.71 -14.26
CA PHE A 271 -5.68 8.16 -13.26
C PHE A 271 -5.92 8.75 -11.86
N GLU A 272 -6.12 10.05 -11.77
CA GLU A 272 -6.42 10.74 -10.50
C GLU A 272 -7.76 10.27 -9.92
N SER A 273 -8.76 10.12 -10.78
CA SER A 273 -10.09 9.67 -10.39
C SER A 273 -10.17 8.18 -10.06
N LEU A 274 -9.18 7.39 -10.51
CA LEU A 274 -9.12 5.94 -10.35
C LEU A 274 -8.71 5.58 -8.93
N ARG A 275 -9.52 4.76 -8.28
CA ARG A 275 -9.23 4.28 -6.93
C ARG A 275 -8.13 3.22 -6.93
N ALA A 276 -7.38 3.11 -5.82
CA ALA A 276 -6.28 2.17 -5.70
C ALA A 276 -6.67 0.69 -5.87
N ILE A 277 -7.90 0.31 -5.52
CA ILE A 277 -8.39 -1.07 -5.66
C ILE A 277 -8.47 -1.47 -7.15
N PRO A 278 -9.26 -0.78 -8.00
CA PRO A 278 -9.25 -0.98 -9.45
C PRO A 278 -7.85 -0.90 -10.09
N TRP A 279 -6.99 0.00 -9.61
CA TRP A 279 -5.60 0.13 -10.07
C TRP A 279 -4.81 -1.17 -9.85
N ASN A 280 -4.67 -1.59 -8.60
CA ASN A 280 -3.91 -2.81 -8.25
C ASN A 280 -4.53 -4.07 -8.87
N PHE A 281 -5.85 -4.13 -8.91
CA PHE A 281 -6.57 -5.25 -9.49
C PHE A 281 -6.26 -5.39 -10.98
N SER A 282 -6.28 -4.29 -11.74
CA SER A 282 -6.05 -4.30 -13.18
C SER A 282 -4.62 -4.69 -13.55
N TRP A 283 -3.60 -4.32 -12.76
CA TRP A 283 -2.22 -4.78 -12.96
C TRP A 283 -1.99 -6.25 -12.58
N THR A 284 -2.81 -6.78 -11.69
CA THR A 284 -2.75 -8.19 -11.28
C THR A 284 -3.24 -9.12 -12.38
N GLN A 285 -4.25 -8.71 -13.14
CA GLN A 285 -4.86 -9.51 -14.21
C GLN A 285 -3.86 -9.96 -15.29
N PRO A 286 -3.10 -9.07 -15.97
CA PRO A 286 -2.11 -9.46 -16.97
C PRO A 286 -0.82 -10.03 -16.38
N ARG A 287 -0.74 -10.20 -15.05
CA ARG A 287 0.42 -10.77 -14.34
C ARG A 287 1.69 -9.92 -14.40
N TYR A 288 1.55 -8.60 -14.61
CA TYR A 288 2.65 -7.63 -14.46
C TYR A 288 2.91 -7.27 -13.00
N ILE A 289 1.85 -7.06 -12.20
CA ILE A 289 1.93 -6.71 -10.76
C ILE A 289 2.84 -5.47 -10.52
N VAL A 290 2.83 -4.52 -11.46
CA VAL A 290 3.66 -3.30 -11.46
C VAL A 290 3.63 -2.56 -10.12
N PRO A 291 2.47 -2.31 -9.46
CA PRO A 291 2.43 -1.60 -8.18
C PRO A 291 3.17 -2.31 -7.04
N GLY A 292 3.55 -3.58 -7.21
CA GLY A 292 4.21 -4.36 -6.18
C GLY A 292 5.74 -4.32 -6.19
N TRP A 293 6.37 -3.80 -7.26
CA TRP A 293 7.82 -3.91 -7.43
C TRP A 293 8.44 -2.98 -8.49
N PHE A 294 7.68 -2.45 -9.44
CA PHE A 294 8.25 -1.72 -10.57
C PHE A 294 9.03 -0.47 -10.13
N GLY A 295 10.11 -0.18 -10.83
CA GLY A 295 11.09 0.86 -10.49
C GLY A 295 12.25 0.35 -9.63
N THR A 296 12.17 -0.89 -9.12
CA THR A 296 13.25 -1.51 -8.33
C THR A 296 14.51 -1.69 -9.18
N GLY A 297 14.37 -2.20 -10.42
CA GLY A 297 15.51 -2.55 -11.26
C GLY A 297 16.23 -1.31 -11.80
N HIS A 298 15.46 -0.34 -12.28
CA HIS A 298 15.92 0.97 -12.72
C HIS A 298 16.74 1.64 -11.62
N THR A 299 16.19 1.70 -10.42
CA THR A 299 16.82 2.40 -9.29
C THR A 299 18.07 1.70 -8.80
N LEU A 300 18.01 0.38 -8.56
CA LEU A 300 19.17 -0.38 -8.10
C LEU A 300 20.30 -0.33 -9.14
N SER A 301 20.00 -0.56 -10.41
CA SER A 301 20.97 -0.44 -11.51
C SER A 301 21.61 0.94 -11.51
N ARG A 302 20.80 2.01 -11.53
CA ARG A 302 21.29 3.39 -11.58
C ARG A 302 22.19 3.72 -10.39
N LEU A 303 21.77 3.34 -9.17
CA LEU A 303 22.55 3.61 -7.97
C LEU A 303 23.86 2.80 -7.95
N LEU A 304 23.88 1.57 -8.45
CA LEU A 304 25.08 0.74 -8.56
C LEU A 304 26.02 1.23 -9.67
N ASP A 305 25.48 1.73 -10.79
CA ASP A 305 26.26 2.32 -11.88
C ASP A 305 26.96 3.61 -11.45
N GLU A 306 26.32 4.42 -10.60
CA GLU A 306 26.92 5.61 -9.99
C GLU A 306 28.07 5.28 -9.04
N ASN A 307 27.92 4.20 -8.25
CA ASN A 307 28.96 3.73 -7.33
C ASN A 307 28.77 2.22 -7.04
N PRO A 308 29.62 1.34 -7.61
CA PRO A 308 29.54 -0.09 -7.39
C PRO A 308 29.71 -0.52 -5.93
N ASP A 309 30.42 0.25 -5.11
CA ASP A 309 30.63 -0.05 -3.68
C ASP A 309 29.33 0.02 -2.88
N ARG A 310 28.26 0.64 -3.43
CA ARG A 310 26.92 0.65 -2.81
C ARG A 310 26.31 -0.73 -2.69
N LEU A 311 26.79 -1.73 -3.44
CA LEU A 311 26.32 -3.11 -3.28
C LEU A 311 26.53 -3.61 -1.85
N ASP A 312 27.68 -3.32 -1.25
CA ASP A 312 27.96 -3.73 0.13
C ASP A 312 27.12 -2.94 1.16
N THR A 313 26.79 -1.68 0.85
CA THR A 313 25.79 -0.91 1.62
C THR A 313 24.44 -1.60 1.57
N PHE A 314 23.90 -1.95 0.39
CA PHE A 314 22.60 -2.61 0.29
C PHE A 314 22.57 -4.00 0.95
N ARG A 315 23.69 -4.75 0.89
CA ARG A 315 23.84 -6.00 1.65
C ARG A 315 23.73 -5.77 3.16
N THR A 316 24.39 -4.73 3.66
CA THR A 316 24.33 -4.34 5.07
C THR A 316 22.90 -3.93 5.45
N LEU A 317 22.24 -3.08 4.65
CA LEU A 317 20.84 -2.69 4.88
C LEU A 317 19.91 -3.91 4.90
N TYR A 318 20.10 -4.87 4.00
CA TYR A 318 19.32 -6.10 4.02
C TYR A 318 19.56 -6.95 5.28
N GLN A 319 20.79 -7.01 5.78
CA GLN A 319 21.17 -7.82 6.96
C GLN A 319 20.82 -7.18 8.30
N ASP A 320 20.83 -5.85 8.37
CA ASP A 320 20.78 -5.15 9.65
C ASP A 320 19.53 -4.28 9.80
N TRP A 321 18.88 -3.86 8.70
CA TRP A 321 17.71 -2.98 8.77
C TRP A 321 16.40 -3.69 8.41
N SER A 322 15.50 -3.81 9.39
CA SER A 322 14.23 -4.52 9.28
C SER A 322 13.30 -3.93 8.22
N PHE A 323 13.27 -2.60 8.08
CA PHE A 323 12.48 -1.90 7.08
C PHE A 323 12.92 -2.30 5.66
N PHE A 324 14.19 -2.07 5.31
CA PHE A 324 14.71 -2.36 3.97
C PHE A 324 14.54 -3.84 3.61
N ARG A 325 14.87 -4.75 4.53
CA ARG A 325 14.63 -6.19 4.34
C ARG A 325 13.17 -6.49 4.04
N THR A 326 12.24 -5.93 4.82
CA THR A 326 10.80 -6.19 4.68
C THR A 326 10.26 -5.68 3.35
N VAL A 327 10.67 -4.48 2.92
CA VAL A 327 10.27 -3.90 1.64
C VAL A 327 10.86 -4.70 0.48
N LEU A 328 12.15 -5.04 0.52
CA LEU A 328 12.81 -5.84 -0.52
C LEU A 328 12.22 -7.26 -0.63
N ASP A 329 11.97 -7.94 0.50
CA ASP A 329 11.35 -9.27 0.52
C ASP A 329 9.89 -9.25 0.02
N SER A 330 9.19 -8.14 0.26
CA SER A 330 7.83 -7.93 -0.23
C SER A 330 7.85 -7.71 -1.76
N ALA A 331 8.76 -6.90 -2.30
CA ALA A 331 8.96 -6.75 -3.75
C ALA A 331 9.30 -8.09 -4.42
N GLN A 332 10.26 -8.83 -3.87
CA GLN A 332 10.65 -10.17 -4.34
C GLN A 332 9.48 -11.14 -4.44
N ARG A 333 8.57 -11.10 -3.46
CA ARG A 333 7.35 -11.92 -3.50
C ARG A 333 6.42 -11.52 -4.63
N GLU A 334 6.21 -10.22 -4.85
CA GLU A 334 5.37 -9.75 -5.94
C GLU A 334 5.99 -10.18 -7.28
N MET A 335 7.31 -10.00 -7.45
CA MET A 335 8.06 -10.46 -8.61
C MET A 335 7.94 -11.98 -8.82
N ALA A 336 7.99 -12.79 -7.77
CA ALA A 336 7.83 -14.26 -7.88
C ALA A 336 6.45 -14.69 -8.41
N ARG A 337 5.45 -13.80 -8.41
CA ARG A 337 4.11 -14.03 -8.96
C ARG A 337 3.92 -13.51 -10.38
N VAL A 338 4.86 -12.72 -10.88
CA VAL A 338 4.87 -12.17 -12.25
C VAL A 338 5.01 -13.31 -13.26
N ARG A 339 4.34 -13.14 -14.41
CA ARG A 339 4.41 -14.08 -15.54
C ARG A 339 4.59 -13.29 -16.82
N LEU A 340 5.83 -12.87 -17.11
CA LEU A 340 6.14 -12.05 -18.29
C LEU A 340 5.65 -12.70 -19.60
N SER A 341 5.77 -14.02 -19.74
CA SER A 341 5.26 -14.74 -20.92
C SER A 341 3.74 -14.66 -21.10
N ILE A 342 2.99 -14.52 -20.00
CA ILE A 342 1.54 -14.29 -20.05
C ILE A 342 1.27 -12.80 -20.32
N ALA A 343 2.01 -11.92 -19.67
CA ALA A 343 1.87 -10.49 -19.83
C ALA A 343 2.12 -10.02 -21.28
N GLU A 344 3.05 -10.68 -21.99
CA GLU A 344 3.29 -10.50 -23.43
C GLU A 344 2.06 -10.83 -24.29
N GLN A 345 1.24 -11.81 -23.90
CA GLN A 345 -0.01 -12.14 -24.61
C GLN A 345 -1.08 -11.04 -24.45
N TYR A 346 -1.11 -10.37 -23.29
CA TYR A 346 -1.96 -9.19 -23.09
C TYR A 346 -1.42 -7.98 -23.86
N ASP A 347 -0.09 -7.82 -23.91
CA ASP A 347 0.56 -6.76 -24.68
C ASP A 347 0.21 -6.87 -26.18
N ALA A 348 0.17 -8.08 -26.71
CA ALA A 348 -0.21 -8.36 -28.09
C ALA A 348 -1.64 -7.90 -28.46
N LEU A 349 -2.51 -7.61 -27.48
CA LEU A 349 -3.83 -7.00 -27.73
C LEU A 349 -3.75 -5.52 -28.12
N ASN A 350 -2.58 -4.88 -27.98
CA ASN A 350 -2.35 -3.50 -28.38
C ASN A 350 -1.93 -3.41 -29.86
N GLU A 351 -2.90 -3.31 -30.75
CA GLU A 351 -2.67 -3.32 -32.21
C GLU A 351 -2.02 -2.05 -32.77
N SER A 352 -2.13 -0.91 -32.07
CA SER A 352 -1.71 0.41 -32.57
C SER A 352 -1.25 1.34 -31.44
N GLY A 353 -0.03 1.14 -30.96
CA GLY A 353 0.62 2.01 -29.97
C GLY A 353 1.99 1.49 -29.56
N PRO A 354 2.78 2.28 -28.81
CA PRO A 354 4.01 1.77 -28.20
C PRO A 354 3.67 0.63 -27.23
N SER A 355 4.51 -0.41 -27.21
CA SER A 355 4.50 -1.43 -26.18
C SER A 355 5.33 -0.97 -24.99
N PHE A 356 4.85 -1.26 -23.79
CA PHE A 356 5.61 -1.08 -22.55
C PHE A 356 6.03 -2.41 -21.92
N HIS A 357 5.78 -3.54 -22.60
CA HIS A 357 6.20 -4.86 -22.16
C HIS A 357 7.72 -4.92 -21.95
N ASP A 358 8.48 -4.46 -22.95
CA ASP A 358 9.94 -4.50 -22.91
C ASP A 358 10.52 -3.59 -21.81
N THR A 359 9.89 -2.44 -21.56
CA THR A 359 10.27 -1.55 -20.46
C THR A 359 10.09 -2.25 -19.11
N ILE A 360 8.94 -2.88 -18.88
CA ILE A 360 8.66 -3.58 -17.63
C ILE A 360 9.55 -4.83 -17.50
N LYS A 361 9.74 -5.58 -18.58
CA LYS A 361 10.62 -6.76 -18.60
C LYS A 361 12.07 -6.38 -18.28
N ALA A 362 12.58 -5.31 -18.88
CA ALA A 362 13.95 -4.85 -18.60
C ALA A 362 14.12 -4.42 -17.13
N ASP A 363 13.11 -3.75 -16.55
CA ASP A 363 13.12 -3.42 -15.11
C ASP A 363 13.08 -4.68 -14.24
N TYR A 364 12.28 -5.68 -14.61
CA TYR A 364 12.19 -6.96 -13.90
C TYR A 364 13.54 -7.69 -13.88
N GLU A 365 14.19 -7.81 -15.03
CA GLU A 365 15.46 -8.53 -15.17
C GLU A 365 16.58 -7.86 -14.38
N ARG A 366 16.66 -6.51 -14.42
CA ARG A 366 17.61 -5.74 -13.60
C ARG A 366 17.34 -5.87 -12.11
N ALA A 367 16.05 -5.83 -11.72
CA ALA A 367 15.65 -6.01 -10.33
C ALA A 367 16.04 -7.41 -9.84
N GLU A 368 15.79 -8.45 -10.64
CA GLU A 368 16.17 -9.82 -10.31
C GLU A 368 17.68 -9.94 -10.09
N GLU A 369 18.49 -9.45 -11.03
CA GLU A 369 19.95 -9.48 -10.90
C GLU A 369 20.44 -8.79 -9.62
N ALA A 370 20.02 -7.54 -9.39
CA ALA A 370 20.47 -6.76 -8.24
C ALA A 370 20.02 -7.38 -6.90
N ILE A 371 18.78 -7.86 -6.82
CA ILE A 371 18.25 -8.51 -5.62
C ILE A 371 19.05 -9.77 -5.29
N LEU A 372 19.38 -10.62 -6.28
CA LEU A 372 20.15 -11.82 -6.04
C LEU A 372 21.55 -11.49 -5.52
N GLN A 373 22.18 -10.42 -6.04
CA GLN A 373 23.49 -9.96 -5.55
C GLN A 373 23.45 -9.39 -4.12
N ILE A 374 22.37 -8.69 -3.76
CA ILE A 374 22.15 -8.11 -2.42
C ILE A 374 21.86 -9.21 -1.40
N THR A 375 21.03 -10.18 -1.77
CA THR A 375 20.54 -11.19 -0.83
C THR A 375 21.40 -12.45 -0.79
N GLY A 376 22.23 -12.68 -1.80
CA GLY A 376 23.04 -13.91 -1.96
C GLY A 376 22.20 -15.15 -2.27
N GLN A 377 20.99 -14.98 -2.80
CA GLN A 377 20.08 -16.07 -3.19
C GLN A 377 20.38 -16.58 -4.60
N ASP A 378 20.01 -17.83 -4.90
CA ASP A 378 20.15 -18.41 -6.25
C ASP A 378 18.97 -18.04 -7.17
N ALA A 379 17.78 -17.86 -6.61
CA ALA A 379 16.60 -17.41 -7.33
C ALA A 379 15.69 -16.55 -6.44
N LEU A 380 14.87 -15.70 -7.06
CA LEU A 380 13.97 -14.81 -6.33
C LEU A 380 13.13 -15.57 -5.30
N PHE A 381 13.06 -15.01 -4.09
CA PHE A 381 12.17 -15.48 -3.03
C PHE A 381 12.51 -16.88 -2.47
N ASP A 382 13.79 -17.29 -2.50
CA ASP A 382 14.30 -18.51 -1.87
C ASP A 382 14.27 -18.46 -0.33
N ASN A 383 14.25 -17.26 0.25
CA ASN A 383 14.02 -17.05 1.69
C ASN A 383 12.64 -17.54 2.19
N ASN A 384 11.70 -17.92 1.30
CA ASN A 384 10.42 -18.53 1.67
C ASN A 384 10.01 -19.70 0.75
N PRO A 385 10.64 -20.89 0.90
CA PRO A 385 10.45 -22.00 -0.03
C PRO A 385 9.02 -22.56 -0.02
N VAL A 386 8.32 -22.49 1.12
CA VAL A 386 6.93 -22.96 1.24
C VAL A 386 5.99 -22.11 0.39
N LEU A 387 6.08 -20.77 0.52
CA LEU A 387 5.23 -19.89 -0.28
C LEU A 387 5.64 -19.93 -1.76
N LYS A 388 6.95 -19.98 -2.06
CA LYS A 388 7.45 -20.15 -3.43
C LYS A 388 6.88 -21.39 -4.10
N LYS A 389 6.85 -22.53 -3.39
CA LYS A 389 6.20 -23.76 -3.89
C LYS A 389 4.70 -23.59 -4.11
N SER A 390 4.00 -22.92 -3.19
CA SER A 390 2.56 -22.66 -3.33
C SER A 390 2.24 -21.82 -4.56
N ILE A 391 3.01 -20.76 -4.81
CA ILE A 391 2.89 -19.91 -6.01
C ILE A 391 3.10 -20.74 -7.28
N ARG A 392 4.18 -21.52 -7.34
CA ARG A 392 4.50 -22.38 -8.50
C ARG A 392 3.40 -23.40 -8.82
N LEU A 393 2.74 -23.95 -7.80
CA LEU A 393 1.64 -24.91 -7.97
C LEU A 393 0.37 -24.27 -8.54
N ARG A 394 0.10 -22.99 -8.23
CA ARG A 394 -1.09 -22.29 -8.72
C ARG A 394 -0.93 -21.76 -10.15
N ASN A 395 0.28 -21.34 -10.51
CA ASN A 395 0.56 -20.67 -11.78
C ASN A 395 -0.02 -21.38 -13.01
N PRO A 396 0.15 -22.71 -13.23
CA PRO A 396 -0.41 -23.35 -14.43
C PRO A 396 -1.94 -23.20 -14.56
N TYR A 397 -2.67 -23.24 -13.46
CA TYR A 397 -4.13 -23.07 -13.46
C TYR A 397 -4.53 -21.63 -13.74
N THR A 398 -3.80 -20.67 -13.16
CA THR A 398 -4.02 -19.23 -13.40
C THR A 398 -3.66 -18.84 -14.83
N ASP A 399 -2.58 -19.40 -15.37
CA ASP A 399 -2.12 -19.12 -16.74
C ASP A 399 -3.18 -19.54 -17.77
N VAL A 400 -3.90 -20.65 -17.57
CA VAL A 400 -5.04 -21.02 -18.42
C VAL A 400 -6.16 -19.99 -18.35
N LEU A 401 -6.51 -19.51 -17.16
CA LEU A 401 -7.52 -18.45 -17.01
C LEU A 401 -7.10 -17.14 -17.67
N ASN A 402 -5.80 -16.82 -17.61
CA ASN A 402 -5.23 -15.66 -18.27
C ASN A 402 -5.36 -15.74 -19.80
N LEU A 403 -4.97 -16.88 -20.41
CA LEU A 403 -5.09 -17.06 -21.86
C LEU A 403 -6.56 -17.02 -22.32
N LEU A 404 -7.48 -17.57 -21.53
CA LEU A 404 -8.92 -17.43 -21.77
C LEU A 404 -9.36 -15.97 -21.69
N GLN A 405 -8.89 -15.20 -20.70
CA GLN A 405 -9.22 -13.78 -20.58
C GLN A 405 -8.70 -12.96 -21.77
N VAL A 406 -7.48 -13.23 -22.27
CA VAL A 406 -6.93 -12.58 -23.47
C VAL A 406 -7.86 -12.79 -24.67
N GLU A 407 -8.26 -14.04 -24.92
CA GLU A 407 -9.19 -14.38 -26.02
C GLU A 407 -10.56 -13.71 -25.84
N LEU A 408 -11.10 -13.73 -24.62
CA LEU A 408 -12.38 -13.09 -24.31
C LEU A 408 -12.32 -11.56 -24.53
N MET A 409 -11.22 -10.91 -24.14
CA MET A 409 -11.01 -9.48 -24.37
C MET A 409 -10.93 -9.16 -25.87
N ALA A 410 -10.19 -9.96 -26.64
CA ALA A 410 -10.10 -9.80 -28.08
C ALA A 410 -11.48 -9.93 -28.77
N ARG A 411 -12.25 -10.98 -28.46
CA ARG A 411 -13.60 -11.16 -29.01
C ARG A 411 -14.56 -10.07 -28.60
N HIS A 412 -14.50 -9.64 -27.34
CA HIS A 412 -15.37 -8.58 -26.83
C HIS A 412 -15.13 -7.27 -27.58
N ARG A 413 -13.89 -6.97 -27.96
CA ARG A 413 -13.54 -5.78 -28.77
C ARG A 413 -14.00 -5.90 -30.22
N ALA A 414 -13.98 -7.10 -30.78
CA ALA A 414 -14.29 -7.33 -32.19
C ALA A 414 -15.79 -7.51 -32.48
N THR A 415 -16.60 -7.95 -31.51
CA THR A 415 -18.02 -8.21 -31.75
C THR A 415 -18.84 -6.92 -31.87
N GLU A 416 -19.72 -6.88 -32.87
CA GLU A 416 -20.74 -5.83 -33.04
C GLU A 416 -22.11 -6.26 -32.48
N ASP A 417 -22.30 -7.56 -32.18
CA ASP A 417 -23.54 -8.13 -31.65
C ASP A 417 -23.65 -7.88 -30.13
N GLU A 418 -24.69 -7.15 -29.72
CA GLU A 418 -24.92 -6.81 -28.31
C GLU A 418 -25.18 -8.04 -27.44
N SER A 419 -25.87 -9.07 -27.96
CA SER A 419 -26.17 -10.29 -27.21
C SER A 419 -24.90 -11.12 -26.96
N GLU A 420 -24.02 -11.20 -27.97
CA GLU A 420 -22.71 -11.82 -27.82
C GLU A 420 -21.83 -11.02 -26.86
N ARG A 421 -21.83 -9.68 -26.98
CA ARG A 421 -21.08 -8.77 -26.10
C ARG A 421 -21.47 -8.93 -24.62
N GLU A 422 -22.76 -9.08 -24.33
CA GLU A 422 -23.24 -9.34 -22.97
C GLU A 422 -22.74 -10.69 -22.44
N THR A 423 -22.82 -11.74 -23.26
CA THR A 423 -22.33 -13.09 -22.91
C THR A 423 -20.82 -13.07 -22.63
N LEU A 424 -20.04 -12.40 -23.49
CA LEU A 424 -18.60 -12.23 -23.32
C LEU A 424 -18.27 -11.42 -22.06
N SER A 425 -19.07 -10.38 -21.75
CA SER A 425 -18.91 -9.60 -20.52
C SER A 425 -19.10 -10.45 -19.26
N GLN A 426 -20.07 -11.35 -19.24
CA GLN A 426 -20.28 -12.29 -18.13
C GLN A 426 -19.12 -13.30 -18.00
N ALA A 427 -18.62 -13.82 -19.12
CA ALA A 427 -17.45 -14.71 -19.11
C ALA A 427 -16.17 -13.99 -18.64
N LEU A 428 -15.97 -12.74 -19.06
CA LEU A 428 -14.87 -11.89 -18.60
C LEU A 428 -14.95 -11.67 -17.09
N LEU A 429 -16.13 -11.35 -16.55
CA LEU A 429 -16.37 -11.22 -15.11
C LEU A 429 -15.94 -12.49 -14.34
N LEU A 430 -16.27 -13.68 -14.84
CA LEU A 430 -15.84 -14.94 -14.24
C LEU A 430 -14.32 -15.11 -14.28
N SER A 431 -13.68 -14.75 -15.40
CA SER A 431 -12.22 -14.80 -15.52
C SER A 431 -11.52 -13.86 -14.52
N LEU A 432 -12.04 -12.63 -14.37
CA LEU A 432 -11.52 -11.61 -13.45
C LEU A 432 -11.53 -12.10 -12.01
N ASN A 433 -12.66 -12.68 -11.60
CA ASN A 433 -12.83 -13.29 -10.28
C ASN A 433 -11.92 -14.52 -10.07
N GLY A 434 -11.81 -15.38 -11.09
CA GLY A 434 -10.98 -16.58 -11.04
C GLY A 434 -9.49 -16.25 -10.88
N ILE A 435 -8.98 -15.28 -11.65
CA ILE A 435 -7.60 -14.80 -11.54
C ILE A 435 -7.38 -14.14 -10.19
N ALA A 436 -8.29 -13.26 -9.74
CA ALA A 436 -8.18 -12.61 -8.44
C ALA A 436 -8.13 -13.61 -7.27
N ALA A 437 -8.99 -14.64 -7.29
CA ALA A 437 -9.00 -15.69 -6.28
C ALA A 437 -7.69 -16.50 -6.26
N ALA A 438 -7.10 -16.75 -7.44
CA ALA A 438 -5.83 -17.45 -7.55
C ALA A 438 -4.64 -16.61 -7.06
N MET A 439 -4.65 -15.31 -7.37
CA MET A 439 -3.59 -14.36 -7.01
C MET A 439 -3.64 -13.93 -5.54
N GLN A 440 -4.82 -14.00 -4.90
CA GLN A 440 -5.07 -13.58 -3.52
C GLN A 440 -4.63 -12.13 -3.28
N SER A 441 -4.06 -11.80 -2.12
CA SER A 441 -3.57 -10.44 -1.84
C SER A 441 -2.36 -10.11 -2.72
N THR A 442 -2.52 -9.20 -3.67
CA THR A 442 -1.46 -8.59 -4.49
C THR A 442 -1.50 -7.08 -4.30
N GLY A 443 -0.32 -6.45 -4.35
CA GLY A 443 -0.22 -4.98 -4.37
C GLY A 443 -0.30 -4.30 -3.03
#